data_AF-A0A2V5ZPJ8-F1
#
_entry.id   AF-A0A2V5ZPJ8-F1
#
_cell.length_a   1.000
_cell.length_b   1.000
_cell.length_c   1.000
_cell.angle_alpha   90.00
_cell.angle_beta   90.00
_cell.angle_gamma   90.00
#
_symmetry.space_group_name_H-M   'P 1'
#
loop_
_entity.id
_entity.type
_entity.pdbx_description
1 polymer ?
#
loop_
_entity_poly.entity_id
_entity_poly.type
_entity_poly.pdbx_seq_one_letter_code
_entity_poly.pdbx_strand_id
1 'polypeptide(L)'
;MIKEDLEKPDLLFLGTEFGLWVSIDGGKQWAQFKGNHFPAVAVRDLAVHPREHDLVLATHGRGIWIVDDIVPLRNLTSDVTSKEVAFITARPVQQRIEGNGGWANGDAVFVGDNPPDAAVITYYQRERHLFGKLKIEILDSNGRALDEIPASKRPGLNRVTWSMREKPPRVPPAAQVAFSGTRGPRLVPGDYTVRLTKAGKTYDTKFTVGLDRRAKFTVEDKKAQYDAALKVRDLFNDESALMDRIIVLRRDVAKSGGAIAENDPLKKALKGFDDKVDNVRKKIVATKEGGAITGEERLREHTDQLYGAILSYEGKPGDYQIAYIATLRRELDDVKKEFESVLAKDLLGVNTSLKSKGQPEISQPPEKVAISEIPTAPRAVSAPVELD
;
A
#
# COMPACT_ATOMS: atom_id res chain seq x y z
N MET A 1 34.61 23.26 -8.81
CA MET A 1 34.73 22.37 -9.99
C MET A 1 33.47 22.48 -10.83
N ILE A 2 33.58 22.49 -12.15
CA ILE A 2 32.41 22.47 -13.05
C ILE A 2 32.39 21.17 -13.86
N LYS A 3 31.19 20.63 -14.10
CA LYS A 3 30.95 19.42 -14.87
C LYS A 3 29.78 19.65 -15.82
N GLU A 4 29.99 19.34 -17.08
CA GLU A 4 28.95 19.34 -18.11
C GLU A 4 28.19 18.01 -18.10
N ASP A 5 26.88 18.05 -18.38
CA ASP A 5 26.11 16.85 -18.65
C ASP A 5 26.58 16.15 -19.93
N LEU A 6 26.43 14.83 -19.99
CA LEU A 6 26.91 14.02 -21.12
C LEU A 6 26.02 14.10 -22.37
N GLU A 7 24.77 14.57 -22.24
CA GLU A 7 23.78 14.60 -23.33
C GLU A 7 23.30 16.01 -23.65
N LYS A 8 23.25 16.91 -22.66
CA LYS A 8 22.83 18.29 -22.83
C LYS A 8 23.95 19.26 -22.40
N PRO A 9 24.76 19.77 -23.34
CA PRO A 9 25.89 20.65 -23.04
C PRO A 9 25.56 21.91 -22.22
N ASP A 10 24.35 22.46 -22.40
CA ASP A 10 23.91 23.64 -21.63
C ASP A 10 23.51 23.33 -20.17
N LEU A 11 23.41 22.05 -19.80
CA LEU A 11 23.18 21.62 -18.42
C LEU A 11 24.53 21.48 -17.70
N LEU A 12 24.81 22.43 -16.80
CA LEU A 12 26.07 22.51 -16.07
C LEU A 12 25.86 22.28 -14.57
N PHE A 13 26.79 21.57 -13.96
CA PHE A 13 26.85 21.30 -12.54
C PHE A 13 28.11 21.93 -11.95
N LEU A 14 27.96 22.74 -10.91
CA LEU A 14 29.05 23.45 -10.25
C LEU A 14 29.13 23.05 -8.78
N GLY A 15 30.20 22.36 -8.43
CA GLY A 15 30.57 22.06 -7.05
C GLY A 15 31.36 23.22 -6.43
N THR A 16 30.89 23.70 -5.28
CA THR A 16 31.48 24.81 -4.52
C THR A 16 31.73 24.42 -3.07
N GLU A 17 32.39 25.29 -2.29
CA GLU A 17 32.51 25.15 -0.83
C GLU A 17 31.14 25.20 -0.10
N PHE A 18 30.09 25.69 -0.76
CA PHE A 18 28.74 25.86 -0.20
C PHE A 18 27.69 24.93 -0.83
N GLY A 19 28.12 23.87 -1.54
CA GLY A 19 27.25 22.85 -2.11
C GLY A 19 27.23 22.82 -3.64
N LEU A 20 26.22 22.13 -4.17
CA LEU A 20 25.98 21.95 -5.60
C LEU A 20 25.11 23.08 -6.16
N TRP A 21 25.51 23.60 -7.31
CA TRP A 21 24.74 24.53 -8.13
C TRP A 21 24.50 23.94 -9.51
N VAL A 22 23.34 24.27 -10.09
CA VAL A 22 22.90 23.76 -11.40
C VAL A 22 22.54 24.94 -12.29
N SER A 23 22.99 24.90 -13.53
CA SER A 23 22.58 25.81 -14.60
C SER A 23 21.96 25.00 -15.73
N ILE A 24 20.85 25.46 -16.29
CA ILE A 24 20.14 24.83 -17.42
C ILE A 24 20.32 25.61 -18.74
N ASP A 25 21.12 26.68 -18.72
CA ASP A 25 21.24 27.68 -19.77
C ASP A 25 22.70 28.05 -20.11
N GLY A 26 23.62 27.09 -19.93
CA GLY A 26 25.04 27.25 -20.27
C GLY A 26 25.80 28.18 -19.31
N GLY A 27 25.34 28.28 -18.06
CA GLY A 27 26.00 29.05 -17.00
C GLY A 27 25.58 30.52 -16.91
N LYS A 28 24.54 30.94 -17.65
CA LYS A 28 24.01 32.32 -17.56
C LYS A 28 23.28 32.54 -16.25
N GLN A 29 22.56 31.54 -15.76
CA GLN A 29 21.87 31.54 -14.47
C GLN A 29 22.21 30.27 -13.69
N TRP A 30 22.32 30.41 -12.36
CA TRP A 30 22.65 29.31 -11.46
C TRP A 30 21.63 29.22 -10.33
N ALA A 31 21.15 28.01 -10.07
CA ALA A 31 20.30 27.70 -8.93
C ALA A 31 21.01 26.70 -8.00
N GLN A 32 21.01 26.98 -6.70
CA GLN A 32 21.57 26.05 -5.73
C GLN A 32 20.67 24.82 -5.61
N PHE A 33 21.26 23.63 -5.66
CA PHE A 33 20.53 22.38 -5.44
C PHE A 33 20.17 22.25 -3.96
N LYS A 34 18.87 22.13 -3.67
CA LYS A 34 18.30 21.95 -2.33
C LYS A 34 17.49 20.66 -2.19
N GLY A 35 17.64 19.74 -3.15
CA GLY A 35 16.93 18.45 -3.12
C GLY A 35 17.35 17.60 -1.93
N ASN A 36 16.39 16.84 -1.38
CA ASN A 36 16.58 15.88 -0.29
C ASN A 36 17.47 16.37 0.89
N HIS A 37 17.26 17.62 1.34
CA HIS A 37 18.03 18.21 2.44
C HIS A 37 19.55 18.22 2.23
N PHE A 38 20.01 18.32 0.97
CA PHE A 38 21.43 18.40 0.64
C PHE A 38 22.10 19.51 1.48
N PRO A 39 23.09 19.16 2.32
CA PRO A 39 23.67 20.09 3.28
C PRO A 39 24.55 21.13 2.59
N ALA A 40 24.79 22.26 3.28
CA ALA A 40 25.84 23.19 2.90
C ALA A 40 27.20 22.53 3.19
N VAL A 41 27.78 21.89 2.18
CA VAL A 41 29.05 21.16 2.28
C VAL A 41 29.86 21.36 1.00
N ALA A 42 31.19 21.35 1.12
CA ALA A 42 32.06 21.44 -0.05
C ALA A 42 31.88 20.22 -0.96
N VAL A 43 31.64 20.48 -2.25
CA VAL A 43 31.58 19.48 -3.31
C VAL A 43 32.88 19.54 -4.10
N ARG A 44 33.69 18.49 -3.97
CA ARG A 44 35.07 18.43 -4.50
C ARG A 44 35.16 17.74 -5.85
N ASP A 45 34.27 16.79 -6.14
CA ASP A 45 34.21 16.10 -7.42
C ASP A 45 32.79 15.78 -7.87
N LEU A 46 32.58 15.66 -9.18
CA LEU A 46 31.31 15.40 -9.86
C LEU A 46 31.48 14.39 -11.00
N ALA A 47 30.67 13.34 -10.99
CA ALA A 47 30.60 12.37 -12.08
C ALA A 47 29.16 12.13 -12.52
N VAL A 48 28.91 12.15 -13.83
CA VAL A 48 27.62 11.77 -14.41
C VAL A 48 27.71 10.32 -14.84
N HIS A 49 26.84 9.46 -14.30
CA HIS A 49 26.79 8.06 -14.68
C HIS A 49 26.03 7.91 -16.03
N PRO A 50 26.66 7.43 -17.11
CA PRO A 50 26.07 7.49 -18.45
C PRO A 50 24.80 6.64 -18.60
N ARG A 51 24.76 5.47 -17.93
CA ARG A 51 23.64 4.52 -18.04
C ARG A 51 22.44 4.83 -17.13
N GLU A 52 22.68 5.20 -15.87
CA GLU A 52 21.60 5.45 -14.90
C GLU A 52 21.15 6.92 -14.92
N HIS A 53 21.94 7.81 -15.54
CA HIS A 53 21.76 9.26 -15.55
C HIS A 53 21.79 9.86 -14.14
N ASP A 54 22.54 9.27 -13.22
CA ASP A 54 22.71 9.82 -11.88
C ASP A 54 23.90 10.78 -11.83
N LEU A 55 23.79 11.83 -11.02
CA LEU A 55 24.92 12.69 -10.68
C LEU A 55 25.50 12.27 -9.34
N VAL A 56 26.76 11.84 -9.35
CA VAL A 56 27.53 11.44 -8.18
C VAL A 56 28.39 12.60 -7.71
N LEU A 57 28.29 12.94 -6.43
CA LEU A 57 28.99 14.05 -5.80
C LEU A 57 29.95 13.51 -4.73
N ALA A 58 31.22 13.87 -4.81
CA ALA A 58 32.17 13.67 -3.72
C ALA A 58 32.13 14.90 -2.78
N THR A 59 31.70 14.69 -1.53
CA THR A 59 31.55 15.77 -0.54
C THR A 59 32.61 15.72 0.54
N HIS A 60 32.99 16.87 1.08
CA HIS A 60 33.92 16.95 2.19
C HIS A 60 33.25 16.50 3.51
N GLY A 61 33.76 15.44 4.14
CA GLY A 61 33.31 14.98 5.46
C GLY A 61 31.91 14.35 5.52
N ARG A 62 31.26 14.14 4.37
CA ARG A 62 29.91 13.53 4.26
C ARG A 62 29.81 12.40 3.23
N GLY A 63 30.95 11.94 2.71
CA GLY A 63 31.03 10.83 1.77
C GLY A 63 30.47 11.15 0.39
N ILE A 64 29.80 10.17 -0.23
CA ILE A 64 29.24 10.26 -1.57
C ILE A 64 27.75 10.58 -1.49
N TRP A 65 27.31 11.54 -2.29
CA TRP A 65 25.90 11.85 -2.51
C TRP A 65 25.53 11.53 -3.95
N ILE A 66 24.33 10.99 -4.16
CA ILE A 66 23.81 10.67 -5.48
C ILE A 66 22.51 11.45 -5.68
N VAL A 67 22.45 12.23 -6.76
CA VAL A 67 21.20 12.80 -7.26
C VAL A 67 20.68 11.84 -8.32
N ASP A 68 19.69 11.03 -7.93
CA ASP A 68 19.08 10.05 -8.83
C ASP A 68 18.41 10.72 -10.02
N ASP A 69 18.64 10.19 -11.22
CA ASP A 69 17.97 10.55 -12.47
C ASP A 69 17.98 12.06 -12.78
N ILE A 70 19.01 12.56 -13.46
CA ILE A 70 19.09 13.96 -13.89
C ILE A 70 18.30 14.26 -15.18
N VAL A 71 17.60 13.28 -15.77
CA VAL A 71 16.83 13.47 -17.01
C VAL A 71 15.79 14.59 -16.89
N PRO A 72 15.09 14.78 -15.76
CA PRO A 72 14.20 15.93 -15.61
C PRO A 72 14.91 17.29 -15.65
N LEU A 73 16.18 17.37 -15.23
CA LEU A 73 16.97 18.61 -15.35
C LEU A 73 17.33 18.90 -16.80
N ARG A 74 17.62 17.86 -17.60
CA ARG A 74 17.84 18.00 -19.05
C ARG A 74 16.60 18.52 -19.76
N ASN A 75 15.41 18.11 -19.32
CA ASN A 75 14.14 18.53 -19.90
C ASN A 75 13.55 19.80 -19.28
N LEU A 76 14.21 20.40 -18.28
CA LEU A 76 13.80 21.68 -17.71
C LEU A 76 14.26 22.82 -18.63
N THR A 77 13.42 23.19 -19.59
CA THR A 77 13.68 24.28 -20.55
C THR A 77 12.98 25.57 -20.11
N SER A 78 13.32 26.69 -20.77
CA SER A 78 12.62 27.97 -20.58
C SER A 78 11.12 27.92 -20.88
N ASP A 79 10.72 27.10 -21.87
CA ASP A 79 9.30 26.83 -22.15
C ASP A 79 8.61 26.17 -20.96
N VAL A 80 9.23 25.13 -20.39
CA VAL A 80 8.70 24.41 -19.22
C VAL A 80 8.60 25.33 -18.00
N THR A 81 9.61 26.16 -17.74
CA THR A 81 9.61 27.07 -16.58
C THR A 81 8.64 28.24 -16.72
N SER A 82 8.21 28.57 -17.94
CA SER A 82 7.18 29.60 -18.18
C SER A 82 5.77 29.14 -17.80
N LYS A 83 5.51 27.82 -17.85
CA LYS A 83 4.21 27.20 -17.55
C LYS A 83 3.90 27.20 -16.06
N GLU A 84 2.61 27.28 -15.72
CA GLU A 84 2.16 27.24 -14.32
C GLU A 84 2.51 25.91 -13.65
N VAL A 85 2.22 24.82 -14.35
CA VAL A 85 2.60 23.44 -14.03
C VAL A 85 2.97 22.74 -15.34
N ALA A 86 3.99 21.91 -15.30
CA ALA A 86 4.34 21.04 -16.41
C ALA A 86 4.91 19.71 -15.89
N PHE A 87 4.38 18.59 -16.37
CA PHE A 87 5.05 17.31 -16.17
C PHE A 87 6.35 17.27 -16.96
N ILE A 88 7.37 16.66 -16.38
CA ILE A 88 8.68 16.52 -17.01
C ILE A 88 8.97 15.04 -17.18
N THR A 89 9.37 14.68 -18.39
CA THR A 89 9.83 13.33 -18.71
C THR A 89 11.00 12.94 -17.80
N ALA A 90 10.84 11.81 -17.12
CA ALA A 90 11.87 11.15 -16.34
C ALA A 90 12.27 9.84 -17.04
N ARG A 91 13.19 9.08 -16.44
CA ARG A 91 13.51 7.74 -16.95
C ARG A 91 12.26 6.85 -17.07
N PRO A 92 12.23 5.88 -18.00
CA PRO A 92 11.12 4.92 -18.10
C PRO A 92 10.82 4.24 -16.76
N VAL A 93 9.54 4.19 -16.39
CA VAL A 93 9.07 3.55 -15.16
C VAL A 93 9.03 2.03 -15.38
N GLN A 94 9.61 1.27 -14.46
CA GLN A 94 9.58 -0.19 -14.49
C GLN A 94 9.18 -0.74 -13.12
N GLN A 95 8.35 -1.79 -13.11
CA GLN A 95 8.17 -2.61 -11.92
C GLN A 95 9.39 -3.51 -11.76
N ARG A 96 10.21 -3.23 -10.75
CA ARG A 96 11.49 -3.92 -10.57
C ARG A 96 11.31 -5.23 -9.83
N ILE A 97 12.15 -6.22 -10.15
CA ILE A 97 12.26 -7.44 -9.35
C ILE A 97 13.20 -7.13 -8.19
N GLU A 98 12.66 -7.09 -6.98
CA GLU A 98 13.48 -6.91 -5.77
C GLU A 98 14.41 -8.11 -5.59
N GLY A 99 15.66 -7.83 -5.22
CA GLY A 99 16.62 -8.85 -4.82
C GLY A 99 16.80 -8.80 -3.31
N ASN A 100 16.79 -9.96 -2.67
CA ASN A 100 17.26 -10.08 -1.30
C ASN A 100 18.66 -10.73 -1.31
N GLY A 101 19.57 -10.23 -0.50
CA GLY A 101 20.94 -10.72 -0.42
C GLY A 101 21.74 -10.03 0.68
N GLY A 102 22.82 -10.68 1.12
CA GLY A 102 23.65 -10.23 2.22
C GLY A 102 23.58 -11.16 3.44
N TRP A 103 24.59 -11.08 4.30
CA TRP A 103 24.62 -11.75 5.60
C TRP A 103 24.36 -10.71 6.70
N ALA A 104 23.92 -11.15 7.88
CA ALA A 104 23.83 -10.29 9.05
C ALA A 104 25.24 -9.86 9.48
N ASN A 105 25.71 -8.76 8.90
CA ASN A 105 26.93 -8.09 9.30
C ASN A 105 26.48 -7.03 10.30
N GLY A 106 26.96 -7.09 11.55
CA GLY A 106 26.51 -6.18 12.62
C GLY A 106 26.69 -4.69 12.31
N ASP A 107 26.46 -3.83 13.30
CA ASP A 107 26.18 -2.39 13.18
C ASP A 107 27.23 -1.52 12.44
N ALA A 108 28.36 -2.08 12.03
CA ALA A 108 29.43 -1.39 11.32
C ALA A 108 29.28 -1.33 9.79
N VAL A 109 28.24 -1.94 9.20
CA VAL A 109 28.04 -1.93 7.74
C VAL A 109 27.15 -0.77 7.31
N PHE A 110 27.70 0.12 6.49
CA PHE A 110 26.93 1.13 5.78
C PHE A 110 26.31 0.51 4.52
N VAL A 111 24.97 0.47 4.48
CA VAL A 111 24.20 0.10 3.28
C VAL A 111 23.39 1.32 2.86
N GLY A 112 23.55 1.74 1.60
CA GLY A 112 22.73 2.81 1.03
C GLY A 112 21.33 2.32 0.71
N ASP A 113 20.37 3.24 0.67
CA ASP A 113 19.00 2.91 0.31
C ASP A 113 18.91 2.42 -1.14
N ASN A 114 18.10 1.39 -1.37
CA ASN A 114 17.73 0.99 -2.72
C ASN A 114 16.81 2.05 -3.34
N PRO A 115 16.81 2.22 -4.68
CA PRO A 115 15.80 3.00 -5.36
C PRO A 115 14.39 2.51 -5.00
N PRO A 116 13.38 3.39 -4.92
CA PRO A 116 12.04 3.00 -4.52
C PRO A 116 11.41 2.01 -5.52
N ASP A 117 10.67 1.00 -5.04
CA ASP A 117 9.74 0.17 -5.84
C ASP A 117 8.46 0.98 -6.16
N ALA A 118 8.64 2.14 -6.78
CA ALA A 118 7.58 3.10 -7.07
C ALA A 118 7.87 3.87 -8.37
N ALA A 119 6.82 4.29 -9.06
CA ALA A 119 6.92 5.24 -10.15
C ALA A 119 7.27 6.61 -9.59
N VAL A 120 8.37 7.21 -10.06
CA VAL A 120 8.75 8.58 -9.71
C VAL A 120 8.12 9.52 -10.73
N ILE A 121 7.13 10.29 -10.29
CA ILE A 121 6.43 11.29 -11.10
C ILE A 121 7.10 12.63 -10.85
N THR A 122 7.61 13.24 -11.91
CA THR A 122 8.29 14.54 -11.85
C THR A 122 7.47 15.62 -12.53
N TYR A 123 7.28 16.75 -11.85
CA TYR A 123 6.63 17.92 -12.42
C TYR A 123 7.29 19.21 -11.92
N TYR A 124 7.26 20.23 -12.77
CA TYR A 124 7.61 21.59 -12.42
C TYR A 124 6.37 22.35 -11.99
N GLN A 125 6.54 23.21 -10.99
CA GLN A 125 5.55 24.18 -10.56
C GLN A 125 6.20 25.55 -10.43
N ARG A 126 5.68 26.56 -11.13
CA ARG A 126 6.32 27.89 -11.16
C ARG A 126 6.33 28.58 -9.80
N GLU A 127 5.20 28.55 -9.12
CA GLU A 127 4.95 29.28 -7.89
C GLU A 127 4.46 28.36 -6.78
N ARG A 128 4.80 28.69 -5.54
CA ARG A 128 4.34 27.93 -4.37
C ARG A 128 2.82 27.84 -4.34
N HIS A 129 2.28 26.65 -4.09
CA HIS A 129 0.84 26.48 -3.90
C HIS A 129 0.42 26.96 -2.51
N LEU A 130 -0.42 27.99 -2.43
CA LEU A 130 -0.90 28.57 -1.17
C LEU A 130 -2.39 28.29 -0.91
N PHE A 131 -3.24 28.30 -1.95
CA PHE A 131 -4.70 28.26 -1.80
C PHE A 131 -5.37 27.30 -2.79
N GLY A 132 -6.49 26.72 -2.37
CA GLY A 132 -7.27 25.79 -3.17
C GLY A 132 -6.76 24.34 -3.12
N LYS A 133 -7.51 23.43 -3.75
CA LYS A 133 -7.17 22.00 -3.79
C LYS A 133 -5.91 21.77 -4.62
N LEU A 134 -5.01 20.93 -4.11
CA LEU A 134 -3.85 20.42 -4.83
C LEU A 134 -3.77 18.91 -4.60
N LYS A 135 -3.92 18.13 -5.66
CA LYS A 135 -3.83 16.67 -5.61
C LYS A 135 -3.30 16.08 -6.91
N ILE A 136 -2.76 14.88 -6.82
CA ILE A 136 -2.42 14.07 -7.99
C ILE A 136 -3.25 12.78 -7.95
N GLU A 137 -3.88 12.45 -9.06
CA GLU A 137 -4.64 11.22 -9.26
C GLU A 137 -3.94 10.35 -10.30
N ILE A 138 -3.94 9.04 -10.07
CA ILE A 138 -3.49 8.05 -11.04
C ILE A 138 -4.71 7.34 -11.60
N LEU A 139 -4.82 7.35 -12.93
CA LEU A 139 -5.96 6.82 -13.67
C LEU A 139 -5.50 5.65 -14.54
N ASP A 140 -6.33 4.60 -14.63
CA ASP A 140 -6.14 3.55 -15.64
C ASP A 140 -6.56 4.02 -17.04
N SER A 141 -6.37 3.15 -18.03
CA SER A 141 -6.73 3.40 -19.43
C SER A 141 -8.24 3.64 -19.65
N ASN A 142 -9.10 3.22 -18.71
CA ASN A 142 -10.54 3.46 -18.74
C ASN A 142 -10.95 4.73 -17.98
N GLY A 143 -9.98 5.46 -17.41
CA GLY A 143 -10.23 6.68 -16.64
C GLY A 143 -10.67 6.43 -15.19
N ARG A 144 -10.59 5.20 -14.66
CA ARG A 144 -10.87 4.91 -13.25
C ARG A 144 -9.70 5.38 -12.40
N ALA A 145 -10.00 6.13 -11.33
CA ALA A 145 -9.01 6.51 -10.32
C ALA A 145 -8.56 5.29 -9.52
N LEU A 146 -7.26 4.98 -9.62
CA LEU A 146 -6.58 3.91 -8.91
C LEU A 146 -6.06 4.39 -7.57
N ASP A 147 -5.48 5.60 -7.55
CA ASP A 147 -4.85 6.17 -6.38
C ASP A 147 -4.90 7.71 -6.39
N GLU A 148 -4.82 8.31 -5.20
CA GLU A 148 -4.67 9.75 -4.99
C GLU A 148 -3.42 9.97 -4.12
N ILE A 149 -2.38 10.58 -4.69
CA ILE A 149 -1.11 10.83 -4.00
C ILE A 149 -0.97 12.33 -3.67
N PRO A 150 -0.33 12.66 -2.54
CA PRO A 150 -0.11 14.05 -2.16
C PRO A 150 0.84 14.74 -3.14
N ALA A 151 0.46 15.94 -3.59
CA ALA A 151 1.35 16.82 -4.33
C ALA A 151 2.12 17.75 -3.38
N SER A 152 3.37 18.04 -3.73
CA SER A 152 4.19 19.04 -3.07
C SER A 152 3.70 20.43 -3.42
N LYS A 153 3.70 21.32 -2.42
CA LYS A 153 3.32 22.73 -2.58
C LYS A 153 4.49 23.61 -3.02
N ARG A 154 5.72 23.07 -3.11
CA ARG A 154 6.95 23.85 -3.32
C ARG A 154 7.04 24.35 -4.78
N PRO A 155 7.59 25.55 -5.01
CA PRO A 155 7.97 25.96 -6.36
C PRO A 155 9.17 25.16 -6.86
N GLY A 156 9.37 25.15 -8.17
CA GLY A 156 10.44 24.43 -8.85
C GLY A 156 10.06 22.99 -9.18
N LEU A 157 11.09 22.15 -9.30
CA LEU A 157 10.95 20.73 -9.61
C LEU A 157 10.46 19.96 -8.37
N ASN A 158 9.42 19.16 -8.54
CA ASN A 158 8.84 18.31 -7.52
C ASN A 158 8.83 16.86 -7.99
N ARG A 159 9.10 15.95 -7.06
CA ARG A 159 9.00 14.50 -7.26
C ARG A 159 8.05 13.91 -6.24
N VAL A 160 7.17 13.05 -6.72
CA VAL A 160 6.29 12.24 -5.88
C VAL A 160 6.37 10.79 -6.34
N THR A 161 6.18 9.86 -5.42
CA THR A 161 6.23 8.43 -5.71
C THR A 161 4.84 7.83 -5.70
N TRP A 162 4.59 6.90 -6.61
CA TRP A 162 3.38 6.08 -6.64
C TRP A 162 3.75 4.60 -6.59
N SER A 163 3.15 3.85 -5.65
CA SER A 163 3.52 2.46 -5.35
C SER A 163 3.26 1.47 -6.48
N MET A 164 2.50 1.86 -7.51
CA MET A 164 2.05 0.98 -8.60
C MET A 164 1.27 -0.25 -8.11
N ARG A 165 0.60 -0.13 -6.95
CA ARG A 165 -0.16 -1.20 -6.31
C ARG A 165 -1.62 -0.79 -6.15
N GLU A 166 -2.49 -1.78 -6.19
CA GLU A 166 -3.85 -1.64 -5.67
C GLU A 166 -3.81 -1.41 -4.15
N LYS A 167 -4.93 -0.96 -3.59
CA LYS A 167 -5.11 -0.95 -2.14
C LYS A 167 -5.06 -2.39 -1.59
N PRO A 168 -4.51 -2.60 -0.39
CA PRO A 168 -4.54 -3.91 0.26
C PRO A 168 -5.97 -4.39 0.51
N PRO A 169 -6.20 -5.72 0.60
CA PRO A 169 -7.48 -6.25 1.06
C PRO A 169 -7.81 -5.77 2.47
N ARG A 170 -9.11 -5.77 2.81
CA ARG A 170 -9.50 -5.84 4.21
C ARG A 170 -9.26 -7.25 4.72
N VAL A 171 -8.63 -7.40 5.87
CA VAL A 171 -8.36 -8.70 6.48
C VAL A 171 -9.15 -8.84 7.79
N PRO A 172 -9.77 -10.00 8.06
CA PRO A 172 -10.41 -10.26 9.36
C PRO A 172 -9.43 -10.07 10.52
N PRO A 173 -9.83 -9.40 11.62
CA PRO A 173 -9.01 -9.33 12.83
C PRO A 173 -8.82 -10.73 13.43
N ALA A 174 -7.58 -11.04 13.81
CA ALA A 174 -7.16 -12.33 14.36
C ALA A 174 -6.04 -12.12 15.38
N ALA A 175 -5.69 -13.18 16.12
CA ALA A 175 -4.54 -13.16 17.04
C ALA A 175 -3.19 -13.00 16.30
N GLN A 176 -3.16 -13.29 14.99
CA GLN A 176 -1.96 -13.26 14.16
C GLN A 176 -2.07 -12.24 13.04
N VAL A 177 -0.94 -11.65 12.65
CA VAL A 177 -0.86 -10.73 11.50
C VAL A 177 -0.85 -11.52 10.19
N ALA A 178 -1.69 -11.11 9.23
CA ALA A 178 -1.66 -11.58 7.85
C ALA A 178 -0.72 -10.67 7.08
N PHE A 179 0.55 -11.06 7.00
CA PHE A 179 1.58 -10.21 6.43
C PHE A 179 1.34 -9.97 4.94
N SER A 180 0.84 -10.96 4.21
CA SER A 180 0.59 -10.78 2.77
C SER A 180 -0.58 -9.84 2.52
N GLY A 181 -1.63 -9.93 3.33
CA GLY A 181 -2.80 -9.04 3.29
C GLY A 181 -2.50 -7.57 3.61
N THR A 182 -1.31 -7.23 4.11
CA THR A 182 -0.92 -5.82 4.34
C THR A 182 -0.59 -5.05 3.07
N ARG A 183 -0.46 -5.73 1.93
CA ARG A 183 -0.13 -5.13 0.63
C ARG A 183 -1.13 -5.51 -0.45
N GLY A 184 -1.41 -4.57 -1.37
CA GLY A 184 -2.17 -4.87 -2.58
C GLY A 184 -1.30 -5.47 -3.69
N PRO A 185 -1.92 -6.16 -4.67
CA PRO A 185 -1.19 -6.63 -5.83
C PRO A 185 -0.61 -5.46 -6.62
N ARG A 186 0.56 -5.66 -7.23
CA ARG A 186 1.08 -4.72 -8.23
C ARG A 186 0.14 -4.69 -9.43
N LEU A 187 -0.13 -3.49 -9.92
CA LEU A 187 -0.94 -3.27 -11.12
C LEU A 187 -0.28 -3.87 -12.35
N VAL A 188 -1.05 -4.15 -13.39
CA VAL A 188 -0.52 -4.72 -14.64
C VAL A 188 0.32 -3.66 -15.38
N PRO A 189 1.55 -3.96 -15.83
CA PRO A 189 2.32 -3.08 -16.71
C PRO A 189 1.49 -2.60 -17.92
N GLY A 190 1.59 -1.32 -18.25
CA GLY A 190 0.76 -0.67 -19.27
C GLY A 190 0.74 0.84 -19.14
N ASP A 191 -0.18 1.47 -19.86
CA ASP A 191 -0.33 2.92 -19.89
C ASP A 191 -1.24 3.44 -18.77
N TYR A 192 -0.75 4.47 -18.08
CA TYR A 192 -1.45 5.16 -17.01
C TYR A 192 -1.45 6.67 -17.25
N THR A 193 -2.46 7.35 -16.70
CA THR A 193 -2.53 8.80 -16.73
C THR A 193 -2.30 9.35 -15.33
N VAL A 194 -1.39 10.31 -15.20
CA VAL A 194 -1.24 11.15 -14.01
C VAL A 194 -2.00 12.44 -14.23
N ARG A 195 -2.92 12.76 -13.33
CA ARG A 195 -3.68 14.02 -13.34
C ARG A 195 -3.34 14.84 -12.12
N LEU A 196 -2.71 16.00 -12.31
CA LEU A 196 -2.53 16.99 -11.25
C LEU A 196 -3.68 18.00 -11.31
N THR A 197 -4.42 18.12 -10.21
CA THR A 197 -5.43 19.16 -10.04
C THR A 197 -4.88 20.26 -9.14
N LYS A 198 -4.79 21.49 -9.65
CA LYS A 198 -4.35 22.69 -8.90
C LYS A 198 -5.38 23.80 -9.04
N ALA A 199 -5.98 24.19 -7.92
CA ALA A 199 -6.98 25.26 -7.85
C ALA A 199 -8.12 25.11 -8.89
N GLY A 200 -8.57 23.86 -9.13
CA GLY A 200 -9.64 23.54 -10.09
C GLY A 200 -9.18 23.33 -11.53
N LYS A 201 -7.94 23.68 -11.89
CA LYS A 201 -7.34 23.35 -13.20
C LYS A 201 -6.72 21.96 -13.16
N THR A 202 -6.85 21.21 -14.24
CA THR A 202 -6.25 19.88 -14.39
C THR A 202 -5.11 19.90 -15.41
N TYR A 203 -4.05 19.20 -15.09
CA TYR A 203 -2.89 18.96 -15.94
C TYR A 203 -2.70 17.46 -16.00
N ASP A 204 -2.65 16.90 -17.21
CA ASP A 204 -2.54 15.47 -17.41
C ASP A 204 -1.22 15.13 -18.12
N THR A 205 -0.65 13.99 -17.78
CA THR A 205 0.39 13.33 -18.59
C THR A 205 0.16 11.83 -18.61
N LYS A 206 0.64 11.18 -19.65
CA LYS A 206 0.64 9.72 -19.77
C LYS A 206 2.04 9.19 -19.50
N PHE A 207 2.12 8.02 -18.89
CA PHE A 207 3.35 7.27 -18.75
C PHE A 207 3.07 5.77 -18.85
N THR A 208 4.07 5.04 -19.32
CA THR A 208 4.00 3.59 -19.45
C THR A 208 4.82 2.95 -18.33
N VAL A 209 4.19 2.04 -17.59
CA VAL A 209 4.86 1.16 -16.64
C VAL A 209 5.30 -0.10 -17.37
N GLY A 210 6.60 -0.33 -17.46
CA GLY A 210 7.19 -1.52 -18.07
C GLY A 210 7.51 -2.64 -17.07
N LEU A 211 7.82 -3.82 -17.61
CA LEU A 211 8.43 -4.91 -16.87
C LEU A 211 9.90 -4.63 -16.54
N ASP A 212 10.44 -5.25 -15.50
CA ASP A 212 11.88 -5.34 -15.28
C ASP A 212 12.54 -6.02 -16.47
N ARG A 213 13.66 -5.49 -16.95
CA ARG A 213 14.46 -6.09 -18.04
C ARG A 213 14.89 -7.55 -17.80
N ARG A 214 14.91 -8.01 -16.53
CA ARG A 214 15.25 -9.38 -16.14
C ARG A 214 14.05 -10.32 -16.10
N ALA A 215 12.84 -9.81 -16.31
CA ALA A 215 11.62 -10.60 -16.26
C ALA A 215 11.67 -11.73 -17.31
N LYS A 216 11.30 -12.94 -16.88
CA LYS A 216 11.16 -14.13 -17.74
C LYS A 216 9.68 -14.47 -17.99
N PHE A 217 8.78 -13.56 -17.65
CA PHE A 217 7.34 -13.67 -17.79
C PHE A 217 6.81 -12.51 -18.63
N THR A 218 5.65 -12.71 -19.25
CA THR A 218 5.01 -11.74 -20.13
C THR A 218 4.05 -10.81 -19.38
N VAL A 219 3.55 -9.76 -20.05
CA VAL A 219 2.50 -8.90 -19.46
C VAL A 219 1.21 -9.69 -19.28
N GLU A 220 0.94 -10.66 -20.16
CA GLU A 220 -0.19 -11.58 -20.09
C GLU A 220 -0.10 -12.50 -18.86
N ASP A 221 1.09 -13.03 -18.58
CA ASP A 221 1.35 -13.81 -17.36
C ASP A 221 1.13 -12.97 -16.10
N LYS A 222 1.65 -11.73 -16.10
CA LYS A 222 1.45 -10.77 -15.02
C LYS A 222 -0.01 -10.40 -14.83
N LYS A 223 -0.77 -10.29 -15.93
CA LYS A 223 -2.21 -10.09 -15.88
C LYS A 223 -2.93 -11.28 -15.26
N ALA A 224 -2.57 -12.51 -15.61
CA ALA A 224 -3.14 -13.71 -15.00
C ALA A 224 -2.85 -13.77 -13.48
N GLN A 225 -1.64 -13.37 -13.07
CA GLN A 225 -1.26 -13.23 -11.67
C GLN A 225 -2.07 -12.17 -10.93
N TYR A 226 -2.21 -10.99 -11.52
CA TYR A 226 -3.03 -9.91 -10.97
C TYR A 226 -4.50 -10.32 -10.81
N ASP A 227 -5.09 -10.93 -11.84
CA ASP A 227 -6.47 -11.40 -11.82
C ASP A 227 -6.69 -12.48 -10.75
N ALA A 228 -5.71 -13.37 -10.53
CA ALA A 228 -5.75 -14.35 -9.43
C ALA A 228 -5.62 -13.68 -8.06
N ALA A 229 -4.70 -12.71 -7.90
CA ALA A 229 -4.53 -11.97 -6.67
C ALA A 229 -5.79 -11.16 -6.30
N LEU A 230 -6.50 -10.59 -7.28
CA LEU A 230 -7.78 -9.92 -7.05
C LEU A 230 -8.85 -10.88 -6.51
N LYS A 231 -8.91 -12.12 -7.02
CA LYS A 231 -9.86 -13.13 -6.49
C LYS A 231 -9.61 -13.46 -5.02
N VAL A 232 -8.34 -13.52 -4.61
CA VAL A 232 -7.96 -13.76 -3.21
C VAL A 232 -8.17 -12.52 -2.34
N ARG A 233 -7.91 -11.32 -2.88
CA ARG A 233 -8.26 -10.05 -2.23
C ARG A 233 -9.77 -9.98 -1.95
N ASP A 234 -10.59 -10.36 -2.91
CA ASP A 234 -12.03 -10.36 -2.77
C ASP A 234 -12.50 -11.45 -1.78
N LEU A 235 -11.79 -12.57 -1.70
CA LEU A 235 -12.02 -13.59 -0.66
C LEU A 235 -11.77 -13.01 0.75
N PHE A 236 -10.65 -12.32 0.97
CA PHE A 236 -10.35 -11.61 2.22
C PHE A 236 -11.42 -10.57 2.58
N ASN A 237 -11.90 -9.81 1.60
CA ASN A 237 -12.96 -8.83 1.81
C ASN A 237 -14.27 -9.50 2.27
N ASP A 238 -14.61 -10.67 1.69
CA ASP A 238 -15.80 -11.43 2.06
C ASP A 238 -15.67 -12.11 3.43
N GLU A 239 -14.48 -12.64 3.77
CA GLU A 239 -14.18 -13.11 5.12
C GLU A 239 -14.34 -11.98 6.14
N SER A 240 -13.85 -10.77 5.79
CA SER A 240 -13.96 -9.59 6.65
C SER A 240 -15.42 -9.17 6.85
N ALA A 241 -16.22 -9.16 5.78
CA ALA A 241 -17.64 -8.83 5.87
C ALA A 241 -18.41 -9.83 6.78
N LEU A 242 -18.11 -11.13 6.67
CA LEU A 242 -18.68 -12.13 7.57
C LEU A 242 -18.22 -11.92 9.02
N MET A 243 -16.93 -11.64 9.22
CA MET A 243 -16.37 -11.37 10.54
C MET A 243 -17.02 -10.14 11.20
N ASP A 244 -17.25 -9.07 10.44
CA ASP A 244 -17.91 -7.86 10.93
C ASP A 244 -19.32 -8.20 11.48
N ARG A 245 -20.09 -9.02 10.74
CA ARG A 245 -21.42 -9.50 11.17
C ARG A 245 -21.36 -10.32 12.45
N ILE A 246 -20.38 -11.23 12.53
CA ILE A 246 -20.15 -12.06 13.72
C ILE A 246 -19.81 -11.18 14.92
N ILE A 247 -18.90 -10.21 14.79
CA ILE A 247 -18.48 -9.33 15.88
C ILE A 247 -19.65 -8.49 16.39
N VAL A 248 -20.43 -7.89 15.48
CA VAL A 248 -21.62 -7.10 15.85
C VAL A 248 -22.64 -7.96 16.60
N LEU A 249 -22.95 -9.16 16.09
CA LEU A 249 -23.89 -10.06 16.74
C LEU A 249 -23.42 -10.44 18.16
N ARG A 250 -22.15 -10.81 18.32
CA ARG A 250 -21.59 -11.17 19.63
C ARG A 250 -21.61 -10.00 20.61
N ARG A 251 -21.33 -8.78 20.14
CA ARG A 251 -21.48 -7.56 20.95
C ARG A 251 -22.92 -7.42 21.45
N ASP A 252 -23.91 -7.60 20.57
CA ASP A 252 -25.32 -7.40 20.92
C ASP A 252 -25.85 -8.52 21.83
N VAL A 253 -25.35 -9.76 21.67
CA VAL A 253 -25.58 -10.88 22.60
C VAL A 253 -24.99 -10.57 23.98
N ALA A 254 -23.74 -10.10 24.04
CA ALA A 254 -23.08 -9.74 25.29
C ALA A 254 -23.81 -8.60 26.02
N LYS A 255 -24.24 -7.56 25.28
CA LYS A 255 -25.04 -6.45 25.82
C LYS A 255 -26.36 -6.94 26.40
N SER A 256 -27.05 -7.83 25.68
CA SER A 256 -28.32 -8.41 26.15
C SER A 256 -28.11 -9.27 27.40
N GLY A 257 -27.06 -10.10 27.42
CA GLY A 257 -26.72 -10.95 28.58
C GLY A 257 -26.29 -10.18 29.83
N GLY A 258 -25.72 -8.99 29.66
CA GLY A 258 -25.38 -8.09 30.77
C GLY A 258 -26.59 -7.56 31.56
N ALA A 259 -27.77 -7.50 30.92
CA ALA A 259 -29.02 -7.09 31.55
C ALA A 259 -29.76 -8.25 32.28
N ILE A 260 -29.26 -9.49 32.16
CA ILE A 260 -29.89 -10.69 32.70
C ILE A 260 -29.14 -11.17 33.96
N ALA A 261 -29.91 -11.52 35.01
CA ALA A 261 -29.37 -12.08 36.25
C ALA A 261 -28.60 -13.39 36.00
N GLU A 262 -27.49 -13.60 36.73
CA GLU A 262 -26.59 -14.78 36.56
C GLU A 262 -27.32 -16.13 36.63
N ASN A 263 -28.33 -16.25 37.49
CA ASN A 263 -29.05 -17.51 37.71
C ASN A 263 -30.23 -17.72 36.75
N ASP A 264 -30.53 -16.78 35.84
CA ASP A 264 -31.66 -16.93 34.92
C ASP A 264 -31.29 -17.93 33.79
N PRO A 265 -32.15 -18.92 33.47
CA PRO A 265 -31.95 -19.84 32.35
C PRO A 265 -31.67 -19.14 31.01
N LEU A 266 -32.20 -17.93 30.79
CA LEU A 266 -31.96 -17.12 29.61
C LEU A 266 -30.47 -16.75 29.44
N LYS A 267 -29.73 -16.56 30.54
CA LYS A 267 -28.29 -16.28 30.49
C LYS A 267 -27.52 -17.47 29.93
N LYS A 268 -27.90 -18.70 30.32
CA LYS A 268 -27.36 -19.93 29.75
C LYS A 268 -27.70 -20.09 28.27
N ALA A 269 -28.92 -19.72 27.88
CA ALA A 269 -29.34 -19.75 26.47
C ALA A 269 -28.55 -18.75 25.61
N LEU A 270 -28.38 -17.51 26.07
CA LEU A 270 -27.57 -16.49 25.41
C LEU A 270 -26.10 -16.90 25.28
N LYS A 271 -25.53 -17.48 26.34
CA LYS A 271 -24.17 -18.03 26.30
C LYS A 271 -24.06 -19.17 25.28
N GLY A 272 -25.00 -20.12 25.29
CA GLY A 272 -25.00 -21.21 24.32
C GLY A 272 -25.13 -20.74 22.87
N PHE A 273 -25.87 -19.66 22.64
CA PHE A 273 -25.93 -19.00 21.33
C PHE A 273 -24.61 -18.31 20.96
N ASP A 274 -24.02 -17.52 21.87
CA ASP A 274 -22.70 -16.91 21.64
C ASP A 274 -21.63 -17.96 21.34
N ASP A 275 -21.63 -19.08 22.05
CA ASP A 275 -20.69 -20.18 21.83
C ASP A 275 -20.86 -20.78 20.41
N LYS A 276 -22.09 -20.87 19.87
CA LYS A 276 -22.32 -21.29 18.48
C LYS A 276 -21.81 -20.25 17.48
N VAL A 277 -22.04 -18.97 17.74
CA VAL A 277 -21.52 -17.87 16.89
C VAL A 277 -19.98 -17.84 16.93
N ASP A 278 -19.37 -18.08 18.10
CA ASP A 278 -17.92 -18.16 18.27
C ASP A 278 -17.31 -19.39 17.57
N ASN A 279 -18.03 -20.52 17.50
CA ASN A 279 -17.59 -21.68 16.74
C ASN A 279 -17.50 -21.38 15.23
N VAL A 280 -18.42 -20.59 14.69
CA VAL A 280 -18.30 -20.09 13.30
C VAL A 280 -17.09 -19.16 13.18
N ARG A 281 -16.91 -18.22 14.11
CA ARG A 281 -15.74 -17.30 14.13
C ARG A 281 -14.41 -18.06 14.09
N LYS A 282 -14.28 -19.11 14.89
CA LYS A 282 -13.09 -19.98 14.99
C LYS A 282 -12.78 -20.74 13.70
N LYS A 283 -13.71 -20.85 12.75
CA LYS A 283 -13.44 -21.42 11.41
C LYS A 283 -12.79 -20.41 10.47
N ILE A 284 -12.98 -19.11 10.72
CA ILE A 284 -12.44 -18.04 9.89
C ILE A 284 -11.02 -17.69 10.32
N VAL A 285 -10.77 -17.48 11.61
CA VAL A 285 -9.49 -16.94 12.11
C VAL A 285 -8.88 -17.75 13.24
N ALA A 286 -7.55 -17.81 13.27
CA ALA A 286 -6.81 -18.30 14.43
C ALA A 286 -7.07 -17.47 15.69
N THR A 287 -7.13 -18.14 16.84
CA THR A 287 -7.48 -17.54 18.13
C THR A 287 -6.35 -17.57 19.15
N LYS A 288 -5.33 -18.39 18.93
CA LYS A 288 -4.16 -18.48 19.82
C LYS A 288 -3.10 -17.43 19.50
N GLU A 289 -2.64 -16.74 20.53
CA GLU A 289 -1.48 -15.86 20.49
C GLU A 289 -0.17 -16.68 20.46
N GLY A 290 0.85 -16.18 19.75
CA GLY A 290 2.14 -16.87 19.56
C GLY A 290 2.54 -17.10 18.11
N GLY A 291 1.73 -16.65 17.15
CA GLY A 291 2.08 -16.69 15.71
C GLY A 291 2.26 -18.11 15.18
N ALA A 292 3.19 -18.27 14.24
CA ALA A 292 3.52 -19.54 13.59
C ALA A 292 3.91 -20.68 14.56
N ILE A 293 4.23 -20.37 15.81
CA ILE A 293 4.61 -21.34 16.85
C ILE A 293 3.38 -22.11 17.37
N THR A 294 2.18 -21.51 17.28
CA THR A 294 0.93 -22.13 17.76
C THR A 294 0.41 -23.25 16.86
N GLY A 295 0.80 -23.24 15.58
CA GLY A 295 0.32 -24.16 14.55
C GLY A 295 -1.18 -24.07 14.24
N GLU A 296 -1.91 -23.10 14.79
CA GLU A 296 -3.33 -22.91 14.45
C GLU A 296 -3.47 -22.14 13.14
N GLU A 297 -3.95 -22.82 12.11
CA GLU A 297 -4.30 -22.23 10.81
C GLU A 297 -5.80 -22.39 10.56
N ARG A 298 -6.46 -21.31 10.14
CA ARG A 298 -7.85 -21.30 9.70
C ARG A 298 -7.94 -20.74 8.28
N LEU A 299 -9.17 -20.57 7.80
CA LEU A 299 -9.45 -20.08 6.46
C LEU A 299 -8.64 -18.82 6.11
N ARG A 300 -8.62 -17.83 7.01
CA ARG A 300 -7.90 -16.57 6.82
C ARG A 300 -6.38 -16.77 6.72
N GLU A 301 -5.79 -17.67 7.50
CA GLU A 301 -4.36 -17.98 7.44
C GLU A 301 -4.00 -18.66 6.11
N HIS A 302 -4.82 -19.60 5.64
CA HIS A 302 -4.65 -20.22 4.33
C HIS A 302 -4.83 -19.22 3.17
N THR A 303 -5.79 -18.30 3.30
CA THR A 303 -5.98 -17.18 2.35
C THR A 303 -4.73 -16.29 2.30
N ASP A 304 -4.12 -15.95 3.45
CA ASP A 304 -2.89 -15.15 3.49
C ASP A 304 -1.68 -15.87 2.89
N GLN A 305 -1.53 -17.16 3.17
CA GLN A 305 -0.47 -18.00 2.59
C GLN A 305 -0.60 -18.08 1.07
N LEU A 306 -1.80 -18.36 0.56
CA LEU A 306 -2.06 -18.41 -0.88
C LEU A 306 -1.82 -17.05 -1.53
N TYR A 307 -2.30 -15.97 -0.91
CA TYR A 307 -2.07 -14.62 -1.39
C TYR A 307 -0.57 -14.29 -1.47
N GLY A 308 0.17 -14.60 -0.42
CA GLY A 308 1.63 -14.45 -0.38
C GLY A 308 2.33 -15.24 -1.48
N ALA A 309 1.92 -16.48 -1.71
CA ALA A 309 2.47 -17.34 -2.76
C ALA A 309 2.15 -16.84 -4.18
N ILE A 310 0.99 -16.23 -4.39
CA ILE A 310 0.64 -15.58 -5.67
C ILE A 310 1.42 -14.28 -5.84
N LEU A 311 1.67 -13.52 -4.76
CA LEU A 311 2.37 -12.24 -4.82
C LEU A 311 3.91 -12.38 -4.87
N SER A 312 4.47 -13.53 -4.52
CA SER A 312 5.92 -13.74 -4.48
C SER A 312 6.55 -13.97 -5.87
N TYR A 313 5.74 -14.39 -6.84
CA TYR A 313 6.14 -14.55 -8.23
C TYR A 313 5.15 -13.86 -9.16
N GLU A 314 5.68 -13.14 -10.13
CA GLU A 314 4.89 -12.24 -10.97
C GLU A 314 4.49 -12.82 -12.33
N GLY A 315 4.94 -14.04 -12.64
CA GLY A 315 4.47 -14.77 -13.80
C GLY A 315 3.16 -15.51 -13.54
N LYS A 316 2.77 -16.36 -14.50
CA LYS A 316 1.51 -17.10 -14.46
C LYS A 316 1.42 -17.94 -13.18
N PRO A 317 0.32 -17.82 -12.40
CA PRO A 317 0.11 -18.66 -11.23
C PRO A 317 0.07 -20.14 -11.61
N GLY A 318 0.55 -20.99 -10.70
CA GLY A 318 0.45 -22.44 -10.86
C GLY A 318 -1.01 -22.90 -10.82
N ASP A 319 -1.34 -23.97 -11.57
CA ASP A 319 -2.71 -24.50 -11.63
C ASP A 319 -3.25 -24.87 -10.24
N TYR A 320 -2.38 -25.38 -9.36
CA TYR A 320 -2.74 -25.67 -7.97
C TYR A 320 -3.15 -24.41 -7.18
N GLN A 321 -2.51 -23.26 -7.42
CA GLN A 321 -2.88 -22.00 -6.77
C GLN A 321 -4.26 -21.57 -7.22
N ILE A 322 -4.55 -21.64 -8.54
CA ILE A 322 -5.85 -21.32 -9.11
C ILE A 322 -6.95 -22.25 -8.56
N ALA A 323 -6.68 -23.55 -8.49
CA ALA A 323 -7.61 -24.51 -7.90
C ALA A 323 -7.84 -24.24 -6.40
N TYR A 324 -6.79 -23.84 -5.67
CA TYR A 324 -6.89 -23.57 -4.23
C TYR A 324 -7.74 -22.33 -3.94
N ILE A 325 -7.73 -21.29 -4.79
CA ILE A 325 -8.67 -20.16 -4.70
C ILE A 325 -10.12 -20.66 -4.69
N ALA A 326 -10.47 -21.59 -5.59
CA ALA A 326 -11.81 -22.13 -5.68
C ALA A 326 -12.18 -23.00 -4.46
N THR A 327 -11.21 -23.68 -3.86
CA THR A 327 -11.41 -24.43 -2.61
C THR A 327 -11.68 -23.50 -1.44
N LEU A 328 -10.84 -22.49 -1.21
CA LEU A 328 -11.06 -21.54 -0.11
C LEU A 328 -12.37 -20.76 -0.26
N ARG A 329 -12.77 -20.45 -1.50
CA ARG A 329 -14.08 -19.86 -1.78
C ARG A 329 -15.23 -20.75 -1.30
N ARG A 330 -15.19 -22.04 -1.61
CA ARG A 330 -16.21 -23.01 -1.18
C ARG A 330 -16.23 -23.18 0.33
N GLU A 331 -15.05 -23.23 0.96
CA GLU A 331 -14.94 -23.26 2.42
C GLU A 331 -15.58 -22.04 3.07
N LEU A 332 -15.31 -20.83 2.55
CA LEU A 332 -15.99 -19.61 3.01
C LEU A 332 -17.51 -19.69 2.85
N ASP A 333 -17.99 -20.17 1.70
CA ASP A 333 -19.42 -20.29 1.44
C ASP A 333 -20.10 -21.27 2.40
N ASP A 334 -19.43 -22.35 2.78
CA ASP A 334 -19.94 -23.29 3.77
C ASP A 334 -19.97 -22.69 5.19
N VAL A 335 -18.94 -21.91 5.57
CA VAL A 335 -18.96 -21.14 6.83
C VAL A 335 -20.07 -20.09 6.84
N LYS A 336 -20.32 -19.41 5.71
CA LYS A 336 -21.45 -18.48 5.56
C LYS A 336 -22.80 -19.19 5.75
N LYS A 337 -23.00 -20.35 5.10
CA LYS A 337 -24.24 -21.14 5.28
C LYS A 337 -24.45 -21.58 6.72
N GLU A 338 -23.38 -21.97 7.42
CA GLU A 338 -23.45 -22.31 8.84
C GLU A 338 -23.86 -21.12 9.69
N PHE A 339 -23.27 -19.94 9.44
CA PHE A 339 -23.68 -18.71 10.11
C PHE A 339 -25.16 -18.38 9.88
N GLU A 340 -25.63 -18.46 8.64
CA GLU A 340 -27.05 -18.23 8.32
C GLU A 340 -27.96 -19.28 8.97
N SER A 341 -27.53 -20.54 9.10
CA SER A 341 -28.28 -21.55 9.85
C SER A 341 -28.35 -21.24 11.35
N VAL A 342 -27.28 -20.71 11.95
CA VAL A 342 -27.27 -20.27 13.36
C VAL A 342 -28.23 -19.10 13.55
N LEU A 343 -28.24 -18.13 12.64
CA LEU A 343 -29.20 -17.02 12.65
C LEU A 343 -30.65 -17.54 12.51
N ALA A 344 -30.93 -18.37 11.51
CA ALA A 344 -32.29 -18.81 11.22
C ALA A 344 -32.88 -19.71 12.31
N LYS A 345 -32.07 -20.52 13.01
CA LYS A 345 -32.56 -21.48 14.02
C LYS A 345 -32.39 -20.97 15.44
N ASP A 346 -31.18 -20.52 15.78
CA ASP A 346 -30.81 -20.27 17.17
C ASP A 346 -31.13 -18.83 17.60
N LEU A 347 -30.94 -17.82 16.74
CA LEU A 347 -31.31 -16.43 17.08
C LEU A 347 -32.82 -16.30 17.29
N LEU A 348 -33.64 -16.96 16.46
CA LEU A 348 -35.10 -16.97 16.64
C LEU A 348 -35.51 -17.57 17.99
N GLY A 349 -34.88 -18.68 18.41
CA GLY A 349 -35.14 -19.30 19.71
C GLY A 349 -34.75 -18.39 20.89
N VAL A 350 -33.60 -17.72 20.78
CA VAL A 350 -33.14 -16.75 21.79
C VAL A 350 -34.06 -15.53 21.85
N ASN A 351 -34.47 -14.96 20.71
CA ASN A 351 -35.38 -13.81 20.67
C ASN A 351 -36.76 -14.14 21.22
N THR A 352 -37.26 -15.34 20.97
CA THR A 352 -38.51 -15.82 21.59
C THR A 352 -38.39 -15.84 23.12
N SER A 353 -37.24 -16.30 23.63
CA SER A 353 -36.96 -16.34 25.06
C SER A 353 -36.80 -14.94 25.66
N LEU A 354 -36.09 -14.03 24.99
CA LEU A 354 -35.96 -12.62 25.37
C LEU A 354 -37.33 -11.94 25.48
N LYS A 355 -38.18 -12.12 24.46
CA LYS A 355 -39.52 -11.54 24.40
C LYS A 355 -40.40 -12.02 25.55
N SER A 356 -40.36 -13.32 25.88
CA SER A 356 -41.11 -13.87 27.02
C SER A 356 -40.70 -13.29 28.38
N LYS A 357 -39.50 -12.71 28.47
CA LYS A 357 -38.96 -12.05 29.66
C LYS A 357 -39.07 -10.52 29.58
N GLY A 358 -39.77 -9.98 28.58
CA GLY A 358 -39.92 -8.53 28.39
C GLY A 358 -38.64 -7.80 27.98
N GLN A 359 -37.64 -8.54 27.47
CA GLN A 359 -36.36 -8.00 27.04
C GLN A 359 -36.39 -7.67 25.53
N PRO A 360 -35.60 -6.69 25.07
CA PRO A 360 -35.51 -6.37 23.64
C PRO A 360 -34.90 -7.53 22.85
N GLU A 361 -35.38 -7.72 21.62
CA GLU A 361 -34.86 -8.72 20.69
C GLU A 361 -33.49 -8.31 20.13
N ILE A 362 -32.63 -9.28 19.88
CA ILE A 362 -31.34 -9.08 19.20
C ILE A 362 -31.61 -9.07 17.70
N SER A 363 -31.18 -7.98 17.04
CA SER A 363 -31.35 -7.83 15.59
C SER A 363 -30.36 -8.70 14.81
N GLN A 364 -30.80 -9.20 13.66
CA GLN A 364 -29.89 -9.86 12.73
C GLN A 364 -28.91 -8.84 12.14
N PRO A 365 -27.60 -9.10 12.12
CA PRO A 365 -26.63 -8.18 11.54
C PRO A 365 -26.84 -8.09 10.01
N PRO A 366 -26.81 -6.87 9.43
CA PRO A 366 -26.97 -6.66 7.99
C PRO A 366 -25.86 -7.35 7.19
N GLU A 367 -26.08 -7.62 5.91
CA GLU A 367 -25.04 -8.21 5.04
C GLU A 367 -23.78 -7.34 4.94
N LYS A 368 -23.95 -6.01 5.02
CA LYS A 368 -22.87 -5.03 5.06
C LYS A 368 -22.97 -4.22 6.35
N VAL A 369 -21.96 -4.35 7.20
CA VAL A 369 -21.82 -3.59 8.44
C VAL A 369 -20.98 -2.35 8.17
N ALA A 370 -21.43 -1.19 8.65
CA ALA A 370 -20.65 0.03 8.53
C ALA A 370 -19.42 -0.05 9.44
N ILE A 371 -18.26 0.46 8.97
CA ILE A 371 -17.01 0.40 9.76
C ILE A 371 -17.17 1.07 11.14
N SER A 372 -17.99 2.12 11.23
CA SER A 372 -18.32 2.82 12.48
C SER A 372 -19.07 1.96 13.50
N GLU A 373 -19.70 0.88 13.07
CA GLU A 373 -20.48 -0.02 13.92
C GLU A 373 -19.67 -1.21 14.43
N ILE A 374 -18.45 -1.40 13.90
CA ILE A 374 -17.54 -2.46 14.34
C ILE A 374 -16.85 -1.99 15.63
N PRO A 375 -17.01 -2.69 16.76
CA PRO A 375 -16.28 -2.36 17.98
C PRO A 375 -14.77 -2.45 17.71
N THR A 376 -14.06 -1.35 17.91
CA THR A 376 -12.60 -1.33 17.82
C THR A 376 -12.01 -2.11 18.99
N ALA A 377 -11.24 -3.16 18.72
CA ALA A 377 -10.38 -3.74 19.75
C ALA A 377 -9.48 -2.63 20.34
N PRO A 378 -9.19 -2.64 21.65
CA PRO A 378 -8.16 -1.76 22.18
C PRO A 378 -6.88 -2.00 21.37
N ARG A 379 -6.36 -0.93 20.75
CA ARG A 379 -5.02 -0.98 20.16
C ARG A 379 -4.09 -1.45 21.28
N ALA A 380 -3.40 -2.57 21.09
CA ALA A 380 -2.20 -2.84 21.86
C ALA A 380 -1.28 -1.65 21.61
N VAL A 381 -1.18 -0.75 22.59
CA VAL A 381 -0.18 0.30 22.59
C VAL A 381 1.13 -0.45 22.67
N SER A 382 1.83 -0.57 21.54
CA SER A 382 3.24 -0.90 21.57
C SER A 382 3.88 0.17 22.45
N ALA A 383 4.30 -0.22 23.65
CA ALA A 383 5.15 0.62 24.47
C ALA A 383 6.34 1.06 23.59
N PRO A 384 6.79 2.33 23.69
CA PRO A 384 8.00 2.73 23.02
C PRO A 384 9.12 1.81 23.51
N VAL A 385 9.79 1.14 22.59
CA VAL A 385 11.09 0.55 22.87
C VAL A 385 12.02 1.75 23.05
N GLU A 386 12.22 2.19 24.29
CA GLU A 386 13.36 3.02 24.66
C GLU A 386 14.60 2.17 24.38
N LEU A 387 15.33 2.55 23.33
CA LEU A 387 16.70 2.12 23.12
C LEU A 387 17.57 3.12 23.90
N ASP A 388 18.06 2.69 25.06
CA ASP A 388 19.20 3.29 25.75
C ASP A 388 20.51 3.01 24.99
#